data_AF-X0VYC3-F1
#
_entry.id   AF-X0VYC3-F1
#
_cell.length_a   1.000
_cell.length_b   1.000
_cell.length_c   1.000
_cell.angle_alpha   90.00
_cell.angle_beta   90.00
_cell.angle_gamma   90.00
#
_symmetry.space_group_name_H-M   'P 1'
#
loop_
_entity.id
_entity.type
_entity.pdbx_description
1 polymer ?
#
loop_
_entity_poly.entity_id
_entity_poly.type
_entity_poly.pdbx_seq_one_letter_code
_entity_poly.pdbx_strand_id
1 'polypeptide(L)'
;SGRGQNWPEGVIEEACQFPPHRPFFSGFSTDDKGRIYVRKIMSALAETETVAFDIFSSDGYYLYKTILPFSPRVIKNGYIYNIDSNEETGNIRIKRFKIKNWDEIKTS
;
A
#
# COMPACT_ATOMS: atom_id res chain seq x y z
N SER A 1 27.65 -1.27 -2.35
CA SER A 1 27.30 0.16 -2.49
C SER A 1 27.37 0.54 -3.96
N GLY A 2 26.26 0.49 -4.70
CA GLY A 2 26.21 0.72 -6.14
C GLY A 2 25.37 1.93 -6.54
N ARG A 3 25.51 3.06 -5.84
CA ARG A 3 24.78 4.29 -6.18
C ARG A 3 25.74 5.26 -6.87
N GLY A 4 25.74 5.24 -8.19
CA GLY A 4 26.57 6.14 -8.99
C GLY A 4 26.55 5.85 -10.49
N GLN A 5 25.52 5.17 -11.01
CA GLN A 5 25.40 4.98 -12.45
C GLN A 5 24.70 6.21 -13.04
N ASN A 6 25.50 7.14 -13.57
CA ASN A 6 24.99 8.25 -14.37
C ASN A 6 24.52 7.67 -15.70
N TRP A 7 23.21 7.51 -15.84
CA TRP A 7 22.60 7.10 -17.11
C TRP A 7 22.66 8.27 -18.09
N PRO A 8 22.95 8.03 -19.38
CA PRO A 8 22.90 9.07 -20.40
C PRO A 8 21.50 9.69 -20.46
N GLU A 9 21.43 11.00 -20.69
CA GLU A 9 20.18 11.71 -20.99
C GLU A 9 19.49 11.02 -22.19
N GLY A 10 18.23 10.61 -22.02
CA GLY A 10 17.44 9.89 -23.03
C GLY A 10 17.29 8.37 -22.80
N VAL A 11 18.24 7.70 -22.12
CA VAL A 11 18.18 6.23 -21.89
C VAL A 11 17.10 5.86 -20.87
N ILE A 12 16.83 6.75 -19.90
CA ILE A 12 15.77 6.55 -18.89
C ILE A 12 14.38 6.61 -19.54
N GLU A 13 14.21 7.46 -20.56
CA GLU A 13 12.93 7.64 -21.25
C GLU A 13 12.61 6.47 -22.19
N GLU A 14 13.60 5.95 -22.93
CA GLU A 14 13.42 4.77 -23.78
C GLU A 14 13.18 3.47 -22.98
N ALA A 15 13.81 3.34 -21.80
CA ALA A 15 13.67 2.17 -20.95
C ALA A 15 12.34 2.14 -20.18
N CYS A 16 11.72 3.30 -19.93
CA CYS A 16 10.48 3.39 -19.17
C CYS A 16 9.26 3.50 -20.10
N GLN A 17 8.72 2.35 -20.50
CA GLN A 17 7.41 2.27 -21.17
C GLN A 17 6.29 2.58 -20.16
N PHE A 18 6.01 3.87 -19.93
CA PHE A 18 4.88 4.27 -19.09
C PHE A 18 3.56 4.12 -19.86
N PRO A 19 2.50 3.59 -19.23
CA PRO A 19 1.19 3.55 -19.86
C PRO A 19 0.69 4.97 -20.18
N PRO A 20 -0.10 5.17 -21.25
CA PRO A 20 -0.62 6.49 -21.65
C PRO A 20 -1.59 7.09 -20.60
N HIS A 21 -2.00 6.29 -19.63
CA HIS A 21 -2.87 6.68 -18.55
C HIS A 21 -2.26 6.32 -17.21
N ARG A 22 -2.47 7.20 -16.23
CA ARG A 22 -2.05 6.95 -14.85
C ARG A 22 -2.76 5.68 -14.32
N PRO A 23 -2.02 4.72 -13.75
CA PRO A 23 -2.62 3.56 -13.11
C PRO A 23 -3.64 3.98 -12.05
N PHE A 24 -4.72 3.21 -11.87
CA PHE A 24 -5.75 3.52 -10.87
C PHE A 24 -5.31 3.18 -9.43
N PHE A 25 -4.21 2.46 -9.29
CA PHE A 25 -3.63 2.01 -8.01
C PHE A 25 -2.14 2.35 -7.94
N SER A 26 -1.60 2.41 -6.72
CA SER A 26 -0.18 2.72 -6.47
C SER A 26 0.60 1.56 -5.86
N GLY A 27 -0.07 0.45 -5.56
CA GLY A 27 0.52 -0.76 -4.99
C GLY A 27 -0.54 -1.65 -4.39
N PHE A 28 -0.12 -2.80 -3.86
CA PHE A 28 -0.99 -3.68 -3.11
C PHE A 28 -0.21 -4.39 -2.00
N SER A 29 -0.95 -4.90 -1.01
CA SER A 29 -0.45 -5.76 0.06
C SER A 29 -1.33 -6.98 0.17
N THR A 30 -0.84 -8.05 0.77
CA THR A 30 -1.64 -9.24 1.07
C THR A 30 -1.61 -9.56 2.55
N ASP A 31 -2.54 -10.41 2.97
CA ASP A 31 -2.52 -11.02 4.29
C ASP A 31 -2.37 -12.54 4.25
N ASP A 32 -2.31 -13.16 5.44
CA ASP A 32 -2.16 -14.60 5.63
C ASP A 32 -3.40 -15.42 5.24
N LYS A 33 -4.55 -14.79 5.00
CA LYS A 33 -5.75 -15.44 4.44
C LYS A 33 -5.84 -15.27 2.92
N GLY A 34 -4.83 -14.68 2.28
CA GLY A 34 -4.76 -14.51 0.83
C GLY A 34 -5.55 -13.32 0.28
N ARG A 35 -6.08 -12.44 1.14
CA ARG A 35 -6.82 -11.25 0.68
C ARG A 35 -5.86 -10.20 0.15
N ILE A 36 -6.26 -9.53 -0.92
CA ILE A 36 -5.43 -8.56 -1.65
C ILE A 36 -5.96 -7.16 -1.39
N TYR A 37 -5.15 -6.31 -0.78
CA TYR A 37 -5.46 -4.92 -0.44
C TYR A 37 -4.82 -4.00 -1.48
N VAL A 38 -5.59 -3.53 -2.46
CA VAL A 38 -5.10 -2.67 -3.54
C VAL A 38 -5.23 -1.20 -3.14
N ARG A 39 -4.09 -0.49 -3.09
CA ARG A 39 -4.01 0.92 -2.72
C ARG A 39 -4.45 1.81 -3.88
N LYS A 40 -5.58 2.50 -3.74
CA LYS A 40 -6.05 3.45 -4.75
C LYS A 40 -5.15 4.67 -4.80
N ILE A 41 -5.01 5.25 -5.99
CA ILE A 41 -4.40 6.57 -6.13
C ILE A 41 -5.40 7.62 -5.63
N MET A 42 -4.99 8.41 -4.63
CA MET A 42 -5.75 9.54 -4.13
C MET A 42 -5.38 10.81 -4.89
N SER A 43 -6.30 11.79 -4.91
CA SER A 43 -6.03 13.12 -5.45
C SER A 43 -4.88 13.78 -4.68
N ALA A 44 -3.97 14.46 -5.38
CA ALA A 44 -2.94 15.27 -4.75
C ALA A 44 -3.52 16.47 -3.97
N LEU A 45 -4.79 16.81 -4.23
CA LEU A 45 -5.52 17.87 -3.53
C LEU A 45 -6.25 17.35 -2.28
N ALA A 46 -6.11 16.07 -1.93
CA ALA A 46 -6.75 15.53 -0.73
C ALA A 46 -6.08 16.11 0.52
N GLU A 47 -6.87 16.79 1.37
CA GLU A 47 -6.39 17.42 2.60
C GLU A 47 -6.10 16.43 3.74
N THR A 48 -6.49 15.17 3.58
CA THR A 48 -6.31 14.13 4.61
C THR A 48 -5.31 13.08 4.15
N GLU A 49 -4.42 12.65 5.05
CA GLU A 49 -3.45 11.57 4.82
C GLU A 49 -4.09 10.17 4.83
N THR A 50 -5.40 10.08 4.56
CA THR A 50 -6.08 8.80 4.49
C THR A 50 -5.82 8.12 3.15
N VAL A 51 -5.74 6.79 3.19
CA VAL A 51 -5.45 5.94 2.06
C VAL A 51 -6.61 4.98 1.86
N ALA A 52 -7.21 5.02 0.68
CA ALA A 52 -8.27 4.09 0.31
C ALA A 52 -7.71 2.79 -0.27
N PHE A 53 -8.33 1.67 0.12
CA PHE A 53 -8.00 0.35 -0.39
C PHE A 53 -9.26 -0.37 -0.87
N ASP A 54 -9.16 -0.99 -2.04
CA ASP A 54 -10.12 -2.00 -2.50
C ASP A 54 -9.57 -3.38 -2.09
N ILE A 55 -10.40 -4.23 -1.47
CA ILE A 55 -10.02 -5.54 -0.94
C ILE A 55 -10.63 -6.62 -1.82
N PHE A 56 -9.78 -7.52 -2.31
CA PHE A 56 -10.16 -8.65 -3.15
C PHE A 56 -9.86 -9.98 -2.46
N SER A 57 -10.56 -11.04 -2.85
CA SER A 57 -10.22 -12.41 -2.49
C SER A 57 -8.92 -12.84 -3.19
N SER A 58 -8.40 -14.01 -2.81
CA SER A 58 -7.25 -14.62 -3.50
C SER A 58 -7.51 -14.89 -4.98
N ASP A 59 -8.78 -15.12 -5.33
CA ASP A 59 -9.24 -15.38 -6.71
C ASP A 59 -9.55 -14.09 -7.48
N GLY A 60 -9.36 -12.91 -6.85
CA GLY A 60 -9.56 -11.62 -7.48
C GLY A 60 -11.00 -11.08 -7.45
N TYR A 61 -11.90 -11.70 -6.68
CA TYR A 61 -13.27 -11.17 -6.49
C TYR A 61 -13.24 -9.97 -5.55
N TYR A 62 -13.93 -8.89 -5.93
CA TYR A 62 -14.07 -7.72 -5.06
C TYR A 62 -14.90 -8.08 -3.81
N LEU A 63 -14.34 -7.78 -2.63
CA LEU A 63 -14.96 -8.08 -1.35
C LEU A 63 -15.46 -6.80 -0.67
N TYR A 64 -14.55 -5.84 -0.46
CA TYR A 64 -14.82 -4.66 0.37
C TYR A 64 -13.99 -3.46 -0.08
N LYS A 65 -14.33 -2.29 0.47
CA LYS A 65 -13.48 -1.09 0.46
C LYS A 65 -13.20 -0.67 1.89
N THR A 66 -11.98 -0.20 2.14
CA THR A 66 -11.60 0.39 3.43
C THR A 66 -10.78 1.66 3.25
N ILE A 67 -10.71 2.45 4.31
CA ILE A 67 -9.90 3.68 4.38
C ILE A 67 -9.08 3.59 5.66
N LEU A 68 -7.76 3.76 5.53
CA LEU A 68 -6.83 3.73 6.64
C LEU A 68 -6.11 5.08 6.75
N PRO A 69 -5.81 5.57 7.97
CA PRO A 69 -5.06 6.81 8.16
C PRO A 69 -3.55 6.64 7.92
N PHE A 70 -3.12 5.51 7.38
CA PHE A 70 -1.73 5.19 7.06
C PHE A 70 -1.68 4.07 6.01
N SER A 71 -0.51 3.86 5.40
CA SER A 71 -0.27 2.70 4.55
C SER A 71 0.28 1.54 5.39
N PRO A 72 -0.42 0.40 5.49
CA PRO A 72 0.08 -0.77 6.20
C PRO A 72 1.44 -1.22 5.70
N ARG A 73 2.33 -1.62 6.62
CA ARG A 73 3.59 -2.28 6.29
C ARG A 73 3.43 -3.80 6.24
N VAL A 74 2.64 -4.35 7.15
CA VAL A 74 2.31 -5.77 7.22
C VAL A 74 0.85 -5.92 7.65
N ILE A 75 0.14 -6.87 7.05
CA ILE A 75 -1.18 -7.32 7.50
C ILE A 75 -1.04 -8.82 7.76
N LYS A 76 -1.20 -9.24 9.02
CA LYS A 76 -0.97 -10.63 9.40
C LYS A 76 -1.69 -11.01 10.68
N ASN A 77 -2.27 -12.21 10.72
CA ASN A 77 -2.89 -12.83 11.89
C ASN A 77 -3.93 -11.91 12.58
N GLY A 78 -4.71 -11.15 11.80
CA GLY A 78 -5.71 -10.24 12.36
C GLY A 78 -5.18 -8.89 12.84
N TYR A 79 -3.94 -8.54 12.50
CA TYR A 79 -3.33 -7.27 12.85
C TYR A 79 -2.82 -6.51 11.63
N ILE A 80 -2.97 -5.19 11.69
CA ILE A 80 -2.33 -4.24 10.77
C ILE A 80 -1.16 -3.59 11.50
N TYR A 81 0.00 -3.58 10.87
CA TYR A 81 1.22 -3.00 11.41
C TYR A 81 1.58 -1.71 10.66
N ASN A 82 1.89 -0.67 11.42
CA ASN A 82 2.43 0.59 10.94
C ASN A 82 3.78 0.88 11.58
N ILE A 83 4.63 1.59 10.86
CA ILE A 83 5.86 2.17 11.40
C ILE A 83 5.63 3.67 11.53
N ASP A 84 5.81 4.17 12.73
CA ASP A 84 5.75 5.59 13.08
C ASP A 84 7.17 6.06 13.37
N SER A 85 7.68 6.98 12.57
CA SER A 85 9.04 7.53 12.69
C SER A 85 8.98 9.01 13.03
N ASN A 86 9.63 9.39 14.12
CA ASN A 86 9.82 10.80 14.48
C ASN A 86 11.18 11.25 13.93
N GLU A 87 11.17 12.08 12.89
CA GLU A 87 12.38 12.50 12.18
C GLU A 87 13.34 13.33 13.05
N GLU A 88 12.81 14.12 13.99
CA GLU A 88 13.61 14.99 14.87
C GLU A 88 14.42 14.21 15.91
N THR A 89 13.81 13.18 16.51
CA THR A 89 14.42 12.37 17.58
C THR A 89 15.04 11.07 17.06
N GLY A 90 14.76 10.70 15.80
CA GLY A 90 15.16 9.42 15.22
C GLY A 90 14.41 8.21 15.79
N ASN A 91 13.41 8.42 16.64
CA ASN A 91 12.67 7.33 17.28
C ASN A 91 11.77 6.61 16.27
N ILE A 92 11.86 5.28 16.24
CA ILE A 92 11.02 4.41 15.43
C ILE A 92 10.11 3.59 16.36
N ARG A 93 8.80 3.64 16.13
CA ARG A 93 7.80 2.86 16.87
C ARG A 93 7.00 1.99 15.90
N ILE A 94 6.84 0.72 16.25
CA ILE A 94 5.92 -0.18 15.54
C ILE A 94 4.58 -0.16 16.26
N LYS A 95 3.54 0.29 15.56
CA LYS A 95 2.15 0.29 16.06
C LYS A 95 1.42 -0.90 15.43
N ARG A 96 0.74 -1.70 16.24
CA ARG A 96 -0.13 -2.78 15.77
C ARG A 96 -1.59 -2.49 16.13
N PHE A 97 -2.50 -2.75 15.20
CA PHE A 97 -3.93 -2.52 15.36
C PHE A 97 -4.69 -3.82 15.07
N LYS A 98 -5.57 -4.23 15.98
CA LYS A 98 -6.40 -5.43 15.78
C LYS A 98 -7.54 -5.13 14.81
N ILE A 99 -7.69 -5.95 13.78
CA ILE A 99 -8.84 -5.91 12.88
C ILE A 99 -10.00 -6.60 13.61
N LYS A 100 -11.04 -5.82 13.93
CA LYS A 100 -12.14 -6.31 14.79
C LYS A 100 -12.93 -7.44 14.13
N ASN A 101 -13.20 -7.32 12.84
CA ASN A 101 -14.00 -8.25 12.03
C ASN A 101 -13.12 -9.20 11.21
N TRP A 102 -11.91 -9.52 11.66
CA TRP A 102 -10.93 -10.29 10.88
C TRP A 102 -11.45 -11.63 10.35
N ASP A 103 -12.23 -12.31 11.18
CA ASP A 103 -12.79 -13.63 10.89
C ASP A 103 -14.10 -13.56 10.08
N GLU A 104 -14.71 -12.37 9.97
CA GLU A 104 -15.93 -12.13 9.20
C GLU A 104 -15.64 -11.68 7.76
N ILE A 105 -14.44 -11.18 7.49
CA ILE A 105 -14.02 -10.78 6.14
C ILE A 105 -13.83 -12.05 5.29
N LYS A 106 -14.65 -12.18 4.25
CA LYS A 106 -14.60 -13.27 3.26
C LYS A 106 -13.20 -13.54 2.71
N THR A 107 -12.93 -14.79 2.37
CA THR A 107 -11.66 -15.24 1.75
C THR A 107 -11.82 -15.70 0.31
N SER A 108 -13.05 -16.06 -0.08
CA SER A 108 -13.48 -16.52 -1.42
C SER A 108 -14.84 -15.93 -1.74
#